data_AF-A0A4Q3LGA2-F1
#
_entry.id   AF-A0A4Q3LGA2-F1
#
_cell.length_a   1.000
_cell.length_b   1.000
_cell.length_c   1.000
_cell.angle_alpha   90.00
_cell.angle_beta   90.00
_cell.angle_gamma   90.00
#
_symmetry.space_group_name_H-M   'P 1'
#
loop_
_entity.id
_entity.type
_entity.pdbx_description
1 polymer ?
#
loop_
_entity_poly.entity_id
_entity_poly.type
_entity_poly.pdbx_seq_one_letter_code
_entity_poly.pdbx_strand_id
1 'polypeptide(L)'
;MDQSKRDRLVAALSSHPQTQVVKIETFFDGNDDLGSIGCNLEQHPGIEAFRSTFERIAQRPDVEAIYAQIAEVDPGEGSWPFADTVLVVGSISISELASEVAGLEPDEVASAADLGAAPELAAVHSSPILAVWWD
;
A
#
# COMPACT_ATOMS: atom_id res chain seq x y z
N MET A 1 10.66 1.93 14.75
CA MET A 1 10.37 2.79 13.60
C MET A 1 11.51 3.78 13.41
N ASP A 2 11.90 4.08 12.18
CA ASP A 2 12.86 5.15 11.87
C ASP A 2 12.15 6.50 11.81
N GLN A 3 12.30 7.32 12.86
CA GLN A 3 11.65 8.63 12.96
C GLN A 3 12.06 9.58 11.84
N SER A 4 13.33 9.55 11.40
CA SER A 4 13.79 10.47 10.36
C SER A 4 13.18 10.15 9.00
N LYS A 5 12.96 8.85 8.71
CA LYS A 5 12.27 8.42 7.48
C LYS A 5 10.79 8.74 7.55
N ARG A 6 10.15 8.49 8.71
CA ARG A 6 8.76 8.89 8.96
C ARG A 6 8.54 10.37 8.70
N ASP A 7 9.34 11.23 9.32
CA ASP A 7 9.18 12.69 9.21
C ASP A 7 9.36 13.18 7.76
N ARG A 8 10.27 12.56 7.00
CA ARG A 8 10.44 12.84 5.56
C ARG A 8 9.23 12.41 4.75
N LEU A 9 8.67 11.24 5.02
CA LEU A 9 7.48 10.74 4.34
C LEU A 9 6.28 11.66 4.61
N VAL A 10 6.05 12.02 5.87
CA VAL A 10 5.00 12.98 6.26
C VAL A 10 5.19 14.32 5.56
N ALA A 11 6.39 14.89 5.58
CA ALA A 11 6.66 16.16 4.91
C ALA A 11 6.41 16.08 3.38
N ALA A 12 6.79 14.97 2.74
CA ALA A 12 6.54 14.75 1.32
C ALA A 12 5.03 14.69 1.01
N LEU A 13 4.27 13.92 1.78
CA LEU A 13 2.82 13.76 1.64
C LEU A 13 2.06 15.06 1.93
N SER A 14 2.44 15.80 2.98
CA SER A 14 1.84 17.09 3.31
C SER A 14 2.10 18.17 2.26
N SER A 15 3.20 18.07 1.51
CA SER A 15 3.52 19.01 0.43
C SER A 15 2.72 18.77 -0.86
N HIS A 16 2.12 17.59 -1.02
CA HIS A 16 1.35 17.20 -2.21
C HIS A 16 0.00 16.57 -1.80
N PRO A 17 -0.93 17.35 -1.20
CA PRO A 17 -2.16 16.80 -0.63
C PRO A 17 -3.07 16.11 -1.64
N GLN A 18 -2.91 16.42 -2.93
CA GLN A 18 -3.68 15.86 -4.04
C GLN A 18 -3.19 14.47 -4.48
N THR A 19 -2.03 14.02 -4.00
CA THR A 19 -1.45 12.71 -4.36
C THR A 19 -1.02 12.01 -3.08
N GLN A 20 -1.92 11.21 -2.54
CA GLN A 20 -1.68 10.43 -1.33
C GLN A 20 -1.24 9.02 -1.68
N VAL A 21 -0.37 8.88 -2.68
CA VAL A 21 0.08 7.59 -3.18
C VAL A 21 1.60 7.58 -3.17
N VAL A 22 2.19 6.56 -2.54
CA VAL A 22 3.65 6.43 -2.40
C VAL A 22 4.08 5.05 -2.87
N LYS A 23 5.28 4.95 -3.44
CA LYS A 23 5.86 3.65 -3.78
C LYS A 23 5.91 2.77 -2.54
N ILE A 24 5.55 1.50 -2.70
CA ILE A 24 5.43 0.57 -1.56
C ILE A 24 6.76 0.40 -0.81
N GLU A 25 7.88 0.46 -1.53
CA GLU A 25 9.23 0.43 -0.93
C GLU A 25 9.46 1.61 0.01
N THR A 26 9.03 2.82 -0.38
CA THR A 26 9.12 4.03 0.45
C THR A 26 8.22 3.93 1.67
N PHE A 27 7.02 3.36 1.51
CA PHE A 27 6.09 3.15 2.62
C PHE A 27 6.66 2.20 3.67
N PHE A 28 7.36 1.14 3.26
CA PHE A 28 7.93 0.17 4.19
C PHE A 28 9.33 0.52 4.70
N ASP A 29 10.05 1.46 4.09
CA ASP A 29 11.41 1.81 4.46
C ASP A 29 11.48 2.53 5.82
N GLY A 30 11.82 1.78 6.88
CA GLY A 30 11.86 2.28 8.26
C GLY A 30 10.54 2.16 9.02
N ASN A 31 9.50 1.61 8.38
CA ASN A 31 8.22 1.29 9.00
C ASN A 31 8.31 -0.03 9.77
N ASP A 32 7.90 -0.01 11.04
CA ASP A 32 7.60 -1.19 11.86
C ASP A 32 6.32 -0.97 12.71
N ASP A 33 5.50 0.00 12.33
CA ASP A 33 4.28 0.41 13.03
C ASP A 33 3.09 -0.46 12.60
N LEU A 34 2.62 -1.33 13.48
CA LEU A 34 1.46 -2.21 13.24
C LEU A 34 0.15 -1.44 13.01
N GLY A 35 0.08 -0.17 13.41
CA GLY A 35 -1.08 0.69 13.14
C GLY A 35 -1.11 1.24 11.72
N SER A 36 -0.07 1.04 10.92
CA SER A 36 0.08 1.70 9.62
C SER A 36 -0.64 1.03 8.46
N ILE A 37 -0.99 -0.26 8.57
CA ILE A 37 -1.73 -1.03 7.56
C ILE A 37 -2.33 -2.27 8.19
N GLY A 38 -3.55 -2.67 7.79
CA GLY A 38 -4.21 -3.87 8.34
C GLY A 38 -4.44 -3.82 9.85
N CYS A 39 -4.60 -2.62 10.42
CA CYS A 39 -4.61 -2.40 11.87
C CYS A 39 -5.79 -3.05 12.60
N ASN A 40 -6.86 -3.41 11.87
CA ASN A 40 -8.03 -4.10 12.40
C ASN A 40 -7.92 -5.64 12.38
N LEU A 41 -6.83 -6.20 11.84
CA LEU A 41 -6.60 -7.65 11.86
C LEU A 41 -6.46 -8.17 13.29
N GLU A 42 -7.26 -9.19 13.67
CA GLU A 42 -7.20 -9.81 15.00
C GLU A 42 -5.79 -10.35 15.32
N GLN A 43 -5.13 -10.95 14.32
CA GLN A 43 -3.77 -11.46 14.40
C GLN A 43 -2.91 -10.80 13.32
N HIS A 44 -2.53 -9.55 13.56
CA HIS A 44 -1.70 -8.80 12.62
C HIS A 44 -0.39 -9.55 12.29
N PRO A 45 -0.13 -9.92 11.02
CA PRO A 45 1.02 -10.77 10.63
C PRO A 45 2.38 -10.05 10.75
N GLY A 46 2.35 -8.74 10.94
CA GLY A 46 3.50 -7.86 11.17
C GLY A 46 3.95 -7.16 9.90
N ILE A 47 4.54 -5.98 10.02
CA ILE A 47 4.96 -5.15 8.87
C ILE A 47 5.94 -5.89 7.95
N GLU A 48 6.78 -6.77 8.50
CA GLU A 48 7.70 -7.59 7.68
C GLU A 48 6.96 -8.58 6.77
N ALA A 49 5.83 -9.13 7.19
CA ALA A 49 5.02 -10.02 6.36
C ALA A 49 4.41 -9.26 5.17
N PHE A 50 3.90 -8.05 5.41
CA PHE A 50 3.42 -7.16 4.35
C PHE A 50 4.57 -6.78 3.39
N ARG A 51 5.69 -6.30 3.93
CA ARG A 51 6.88 -5.91 3.14
C ARG A 51 7.34 -7.05 2.24
N SER A 52 7.64 -8.21 2.81
CA SER A 52 8.18 -9.36 2.06
C SER A 52 7.20 -9.89 1.01
N THR A 53 5.89 -9.83 1.27
CA THR A 53 4.86 -10.21 0.29
C THR A 53 4.87 -9.27 -0.90
N PHE A 54 4.86 -7.95 -0.68
CA PHE A 54 4.87 -6.99 -1.78
C PHE A 54 6.22 -6.90 -2.50
N GLU A 55 7.33 -7.12 -1.81
CA GLU A 55 8.64 -7.28 -2.46
C GLU A 55 8.64 -8.48 -3.41
N ARG A 56 8.07 -9.63 -3.01
CA ARG A 56 7.93 -10.81 -3.88
C ARG A 56 7.04 -10.51 -5.09
N ILE A 57 5.89 -9.89 -4.88
CA ILE A 57 4.97 -9.51 -5.96
C ILE A 57 5.65 -8.55 -6.94
N ALA A 58 6.44 -7.59 -6.45
CA ALA A 58 7.17 -6.64 -7.28
C ALA A 58 8.26 -7.28 -8.17
N GLN A 59 8.73 -8.49 -7.85
CA GLN A 59 9.68 -9.23 -8.69
C GLN A 59 9.00 -10.00 -9.85
N ARG A 60 7.67 -10.01 -9.92
CA ARG A 60 6.95 -10.71 -10.98
C ARG A 60 7.04 -9.94 -12.31
N PRO A 61 7.14 -10.63 -13.46
CA PRO A 61 7.26 -9.98 -14.77
C PRO A 61 5.96 -9.31 -15.24
N ASP A 62 4.82 -9.67 -14.65
CA ASP A 62 3.49 -9.12 -14.95
C ASP A 62 3.08 -7.99 -13.97
N VAL A 63 4.01 -7.52 -13.14
CA VAL A 63 3.84 -6.40 -12.21
C VAL A 63 4.81 -5.28 -12.59
N GLU A 64 4.28 -4.09 -12.80
CA GLU A 64 5.02 -2.89 -13.21
C GLU A 64 5.42 -2.03 -11.99
N ALA A 65 4.50 -1.85 -11.05
CA ALA A 65 4.71 -1.02 -9.86
C ALA A 65 3.71 -1.38 -8.76
N ILE A 66 4.08 -1.07 -7.51
CA ILE A 66 3.20 -1.21 -6.35
C ILE A 66 3.27 0.07 -5.52
N TYR A 67 2.12 0.52 -5.03
CA TYR A 67 1.98 1.72 -4.24
C TYR A 67 1.12 1.49 -3.01
N ALA A 68 1.40 2.20 -1.92
CA ALA A 68 0.44 2.37 -0.82
C ALA A 68 -0.36 3.64 -1.06
N GLN A 69 -1.68 3.56 -0.91
CA GLN A 69 -2.55 4.74 -0.86
C GLN A 69 -2.73 5.13 0.61
N ILE A 70 -2.26 6.32 0.94
CA ILE A 70 -2.28 6.88 2.29
C ILE A 70 -3.68 7.43 2.55
N ALA A 71 -4.36 6.84 3.53
CA ALA A 71 -5.66 7.31 4.01
C ALA A 71 -5.49 8.44 5.04
N GLU A 72 -4.45 8.37 5.87
CA GLU A 72 -4.16 9.41 6.88
C GLU A 72 -2.66 9.67 7.00
N VAL A 73 -2.24 10.92 6.78
CA VAL A 73 -0.82 11.30 6.76
C VAL A 73 -0.24 11.41 8.18
N ASP A 74 -1.05 11.83 9.16
CA ASP A 74 -0.63 12.03 10.56
C ASP A 74 -1.69 11.46 11.52
N PRO A 75 -1.75 10.12 11.67
CA PRO A 75 -2.77 9.46 12.50
C PRO A 75 -2.52 9.59 14.01
N GLY A 76 -1.44 10.25 14.43
CA GLY A 76 -1.10 10.44 15.82
C GLY A 76 0.38 10.78 16.03
N GLU A 77 0.67 11.32 17.22
CA GLU A 77 2.03 11.72 17.58
C GLU A 77 2.99 10.53 17.50
N GLY A 78 3.92 10.62 16.55
CA GLY A 78 4.95 9.60 16.36
C GLY A 78 4.49 8.35 15.61
N SER A 79 3.27 8.34 15.05
CA SER A 79 2.77 7.26 14.22
C SER A 79 3.30 7.36 12.79
N TRP A 80 3.35 6.21 12.10
CA TRP A 80 3.60 6.16 10.66
C TRP A 80 2.32 6.56 9.89
N PRO A 81 2.41 7.13 8.68
CA PRO A 81 1.24 7.33 7.84
C PRO A 81 0.43 6.04 7.64
N PHE A 82 -0.89 6.15 7.69
CA PHE A 82 -1.81 5.02 7.59
C PHE A 82 -2.25 4.77 6.15
N ALA A 83 -2.24 3.51 5.75
CA ALA A 83 -2.75 3.01 4.48
C ALA A 83 -3.70 1.84 4.72
N ASP A 84 -4.89 1.92 4.12
CA ASP A 84 -5.88 0.85 4.05
C ASP A 84 -5.87 0.13 2.70
N THR A 85 -5.12 0.66 1.73
CA THR A 85 -5.15 0.18 0.34
C THR A 85 -3.74 0.10 -0.24
N VAL A 86 -3.42 -1.04 -0.86
CA VAL A 86 -2.24 -1.22 -1.71
C VAL A 86 -2.66 -1.40 -3.15
N LEU A 87 -2.02 -0.67 -4.05
CA LEU A 87 -2.30 -0.62 -5.48
C LEU A 87 -1.22 -1.37 -6.24
N VAL A 88 -1.62 -2.31 -7.10
CA VAL A 88 -0.73 -3.11 -7.92
C VAL A 88 -1.00 -2.79 -9.39
N VAL A 89 -0.01 -2.19 -10.05
CA VAL A 89 -0.05 -1.85 -11.47
C VAL A 89 0.57 -3.01 -12.25
N GLY A 90 -0.15 -3.54 -13.23
CA GLY A 90 0.35 -4.62 -14.08
C GLY A 90 -0.74 -5.43 -14.76
N SER A 91 -0.35 -6.54 -15.38
CA SER A 91 -1.25 -7.50 -16.01
C SER A 91 -1.57 -8.72 -15.15
N ILE A 92 -1.06 -8.77 -13.90
CA ILE A 92 -1.44 -9.80 -12.92
C ILE A 92 -2.96 -9.84 -12.77
N SER A 93 -3.54 -11.05 -12.71
CA SER A 93 -4.99 -11.20 -12.54
C SER A 93 -5.42 -11.00 -11.08
N ILE A 94 -6.69 -10.62 -10.86
CA ILE A 94 -7.29 -10.49 -9.52
C ILE A 94 -7.12 -11.78 -8.71
N SER A 95 -7.40 -12.94 -9.31
CA SER A 95 -7.30 -14.24 -8.64
C SER A 95 -5.86 -14.59 -8.24
N GLU A 96 -4.87 -14.25 -9.06
CA GLU A 96 -3.46 -14.48 -8.73
C GLU A 96 -2.99 -13.52 -7.64
N LEU A 97 -3.35 -12.23 -7.74
CA LEU A 97 -3.03 -11.25 -6.72
C LEU A 97 -3.64 -11.66 -5.37
N ALA A 98 -4.93 -12.01 -5.35
CA ALA A 98 -5.62 -12.48 -4.15
C ALA A 98 -4.94 -13.71 -3.54
N SER A 99 -4.46 -14.65 -4.36
CA SER A 99 -3.71 -15.80 -3.86
C SER A 99 -2.36 -15.42 -3.24
N GLU A 100 -1.66 -14.42 -3.79
CA GLU A 100 -0.36 -13.97 -3.26
C GLU A 100 -0.48 -13.22 -1.93
N VAL A 101 -1.56 -12.46 -1.76
CA VAL A 101 -1.82 -11.65 -0.56
C VAL A 101 -2.71 -12.33 0.47
N ALA A 102 -3.18 -13.56 0.22
CA ALA A 102 -4.12 -14.25 1.11
C ALA A 102 -3.63 -14.34 2.58
N GLY A 103 -2.32 -14.48 2.80
CA GLY A 103 -1.74 -14.51 4.14
C GLY A 103 -1.69 -13.15 4.87
N LEU A 104 -2.06 -12.07 4.19
CA LEU A 104 -2.24 -10.73 4.77
C LEU A 104 -3.71 -10.44 5.08
N GLU A 105 -4.61 -11.37 4.78
CA GLU A 105 -6.05 -11.30 5.09
C GLU A 105 -6.74 -9.99 4.64
N PRO A 106 -6.60 -9.55 3.38
CA PRO A 106 -7.38 -8.42 2.89
C PRO A 106 -8.86 -8.75 2.81
N ASP A 107 -9.69 -7.74 3.08
CA ASP A 107 -11.14 -7.84 2.93
C ASP A 107 -11.55 -7.92 1.45
N GLU A 108 -10.84 -7.21 0.58
CA GLU A 108 -11.15 -7.18 -0.84
C GLU A 108 -9.91 -7.07 -1.74
N VAL A 109 -9.96 -7.78 -2.87
CA VAL A 109 -9.04 -7.61 -4.00
C VAL A 109 -9.86 -7.41 -5.27
N ALA A 110 -9.78 -6.22 -5.85
CA ALA A 110 -10.60 -5.80 -6.98
C ALA A 110 -9.84 -4.86 -7.92
N SER A 111 -10.50 -4.36 -8.97
CA SER A 111 -9.92 -3.26 -9.74
C SER A 111 -9.92 -1.98 -8.91
N ALA A 112 -8.89 -1.15 -9.05
CA ALA A 112 -8.82 0.12 -8.33
C ALA A 112 -10.03 1.03 -8.66
N ALA A 113 -10.57 0.95 -9.88
CA ALA A 113 -11.75 1.70 -10.29
C ALA A 113 -13.01 1.28 -9.52
N ASP A 114 -13.20 -0.02 -9.28
CA ASP A 114 -14.38 -0.54 -8.55
C ASP A 114 -14.36 -0.11 -7.08
N LEU A 115 -13.16 0.03 -6.49
CA LEU A 115 -12.97 0.54 -5.13
C LEU A 115 -12.84 2.08 -5.05
N GLY A 116 -12.91 2.79 -6.18
CA GLY A 116 -12.74 4.25 -6.22
C GLY A 116 -11.34 4.73 -5.81
N ALA A 117 -10.33 3.87 -5.95
CA ALA A 117 -8.96 4.08 -5.49
C ALA A 117 -8.07 4.74 -6.57
N ALA A 118 -7.23 5.69 -6.12
CA ALA A 118 -6.17 6.40 -6.86
C ALA A 118 -6.40 6.66 -8.37
N PRO A 119 -7.41 7.48 -8.75
CA PRO A 119 -7.66 7.84 -10.14
C PRO A 119 -6.48 8.56 -10.81
N GLU A 120 -5.60 9.21 -10.04
CA GLU A 120 -4.39 9.85 -10.52
C GLU A 120 -3.38 8.85 -11.11
N LEU A 121 -3.32 7.61 -10.62
CA LEU A 121 -2.42 6.61 -11.18
C LEU A 121 -2.87 6.15 -12.57
N ALA A 122 -4.18 6.17 -12.85
CA ALA A 122 -4.71 5.85 -14.18
C ALA A 122 -4.28 6.87 -15.24
N ALA A 123 -3.86 8.08 -14.84
CA ALA A 123 -3.29 9.07 -15.75
C ALA A 123 -1.79 8.82 -16.04
N VAL A 124 -1.11 8.06 -15.19
CA VAL A 124 0.34 7.81 -15.25
C VAL A 124 0.65 6.44 -15.85
N HIS A 125 -0.18 5.44 -15.57
CA HIS A 125 0.01 4.07 -16.02
C HIS A 125 -1.00 3.69 -17.09
N SER A 126 -0.53 2.96 -18.11
CA SER A 126 -1.40 2.38 -19.15
C SER A 126 -1.84 0.95 -18.81
N SER A 127 -1.16 0.32 -17.85
CA SER A 127 -1.47 -1.02 -17.35
C SER A 127 -2.68 -1.00 -16.42
N PRO A 128 -3.43 -2.11 -16.29
CA PRO A 128 -4.45 -2.26 -15.26
C PRO A 128 -3.92 -1.98 -13.85
N ILE A 129 -4.80 -1.47 -12.99
CA ILE A 129 -4.50 -1.19 -11.59
C ILE A 129 -5.48 -2.00 -10.75
N LEU A 130 -4.95 -2.91 -9.96
CA LEU A 130 -5.68 -3.65 -8.95
C LEU A 130 -5.45 -3.03 -7.57
N ALA A 131 -6.40 -3.22 -6.68
CA ALA A 131 -6.35 -2.74 -5.31
C ALA A 131 -6.54 -3.92 -4.35
N VAL A 132 -5.78 -3.90 -3.26
CA VAL A 132 -5.87 -4.79 -2.11
C VAL A 132 -6.25 -3.91 -0.93
N TRP A 133 -7.41 -4.15 -0.33
CA TRP A 133 -8.00 -3.29 0.69
C TRP A 133 -8.24 -4.04 2.01
N TRP A 134 -8.07 -3.32 3.11
CA TRP A 134 -8.37 -3.73 4.49
C TRP A 134 -9.26 -2.68 5.15
N ASP A 135 -10.27 -3.10 5.91
CA ASP A 135 -11.09 -2.21 6.75
C ASP A 135 -10.30 -1.68 7.97
#